data_AF-A0AAW4HA93-F1
#
_entry.id   AF-A0AAW4HA93-F1
#
_cell.length_a   1.000
_cell.length_b   1.000
_cell.length_c   1.000
_cell.angle_alpha   90.00
_cell.angle_beta   90.00
_cell.angle_gamma   90.00
#
_symmetry.space_group_name_H-M   'P 1'
#
loop_
_entity.id
_entity.type
_entity.pdbx_description
1 polymer ?
#
loop_
_entity_poly.entity_id
_entity_poly.type
_entity_poly.pdbx_seq_one_letter_code
_entity_poly.pdbx_strand_id
1 'polypeptide(L)' 'MANLKNPNADLVATRDLDLRRRVERLATLDERKPAQMTRILLKKAVAEKEEELGLPPLKEAM' A
#
# COMPACT_ATOMS: atom_id res chain seq x y z
N MET A 1 13.39 26.84 15.23
CA MET A 1 12.81 26.82 13.88
C MET A 1 11.82 25.66 13.82
N ALA A 2 10.53 25.92 13.61
CA ALA A 2 9.52 24.87 13.53
C ALA A 2 9.73 24.10 12.22
N ASN A 3 10.15 22.84 12.33
CA ASN A 3 10.29 21.94 11.20
C ASN A 3 8.87 21.57 10.75
N LEU A 4 8.30 22.32 9.79
CA LEU A 4 7.01 22.04 9.18
C LEU A 4 7.13 20.72 8.41
N LYS A 5 6.96 19.60 9.11
CA LYS A 5 6.85 18.28 8.47
C LYS A 5 5.67 18.35 7.52
N ASN A 6 5.94 18.24 6.22
CA ASN A 6 4.91 18.13 5.21
C ASN A 6 4.03 16.92 5.59
N PRO A 7 2.74 17.10 5.87
CA PRO A 7 1.86 16.01 6.32
C PRO A 7 1.74 14.87 5.29
N ASN A 8 2.17 15.13 4.05
CA ASN A 8 2.16 14.18 2.96
C ASN A 8 3.54 13.58 2.65
N ALA A 9 4.58 13.87 3.44
CA ALA A 9 5.92 13.32 3.19
C ALA A 9 5.95 11.78 3.23
N ASP A 10 5.03 11.18 3.99
CA ASP A 10 4.93 9.74 4.20
C ASP A 10 3.91 9.07 3.24
N LEU A 11 3.33 9.81 2.29
CA LEU A 11 2.35 9.27 1.35
C LEU A 11 3.04 8.73 0.08
N VAL A 12 2.89 7.42 -0.15
CA VAL A 12 3.27 6.80 -1.43
C VAL A 12 2.16 7.07 -2.45
N ALA A 13 2.45 7.88 -3.46
CA ALA A 13 1.55 8.15 -4.58
C ALA A 13 2.05 7.47 -5.86
N THR A 14 1.17 6.71 -6.53
CA THR A 14 1.44 6.13 -7.84
C THR A 14 0.79 6.98 -8.93
N ARG A 15 1.52 7.32 -9.99
CA ARG A 15 0.99 8.02 -11.17
C ARG A 15 0.55 7.01 -12.24
N ASP A 16 -0.23 6.02 -11.85
CA ASP A 16 -0.65 4.92 -12.72
C ASP A 16 -2.19 4.82 -12.77
N LEU A 17 -2.75 5.23 -13.91
CA LEU A 17 -4.20 5.24 -14.12
C LEU A 17 -4.77 3.83 -14.35
N ASP A 18 -4.02 2.93 -14.98
CA ASP A 18 -4.50 1.57 -15.23
C ASP A 18 -4.58 0.79 -13.92
N LEU A 19 -3.51 0.85 -13.11
CA LEU A 19 -3.49 0.26 -11.78
C LEU A 19 -4.64 0.76 -10.93
N ARG A 20 -4.89 2.08 -10.94
CA ARG A 20 -6.02 2.69 -10.22
C ARG A 20 -7.37 2.09 -10.66
N ARG A 21 -7.63 2.02 -11.96
CA ARG A 21 -8.90 1.46 -12.50
C ARG A 21 -9.09 0.00 -12.11
N ARG A 22 -8.01 -0.79 -12.13
CA ARG A 22 -8.04 -2.20 -11.72
C ARG A 22 -8.36 -2.32 -10.23
N VAL A 23 -7.74 -1.50 -9.38
CA VAL A 23 -8.04 -1.47 -7.94
C VAL A 23 -9.48 -1.03 -7.67
N GLU A 24 -9.97 0.01 -8.36
CA GLU A 24 -11.36 0.47 -8.23
C GLU A 24 -12.35 -0.64 -8.60
N ARG A 25 -12.12 -1.36 -9.71
CA ARG A 25 -12.93 -2.51 -10.11
C ARG A 25 -12.97 -3.59 -9.03
N LEU A 26 -11.83 -3.96 -8.47
CA LEU A 26 -11.75 -4.97 -7.40
C LEU A 26 -12.46 -4.49 -6.14
N ALA A 27 -12.28 -3.21 -5.78
CA ALA A 27 -12.93 -2.62 -4.61
C ALA A 27 -14.46 -2.64 -4.74
N THR A 28 -15.00 -2.36 -5.93
CA THR A 28 -16.44 -2.46 -6.21
C THR A 28 -16.96 -3.89 -6.07
N LEU A 29 -16.24 -4.88 -6.61
CA LEU A 29 -16.66 -6.29 -6.54
C LEU A 29 -16.68 -6.85 -5.11
N ASP A 30 -15.86 -6.31 -4.23
CA ASP A 30 -15.72 -6.74 -2.83
C ASP A 30 -16.41 -5.77 -1.84
N GLU A 31 -17.22 -4.82 -2.34
CA GLU A 31 -17.96 -3.82 -1.54
C GLU A 31 -17.08 -3.00 -0.57
N ARG A 32 -15.85 -2.68 -0.99
CA ARG A 32 -14.86 -1.93 -0.18
C ARG A 32 -14.52 -0.56 -0.76
N LYS A 33 -13.95 0.31 0.08
CA LYS A 33 -13.35 1.56 -0.39
C LYS A 33 -12.05 1.27 -1.16
N PRO A 34 -11.72 2.02 -2.23
CA PRO A 34 -10.47 1.83 -2.99
C PRO A 34 -9.20 1.85 -2.14
N ALA A 35 -9.14 2.72 -1.13
CA ALA A 35 -8.00 2.78 -0.20
C ALA A 35 -7.83 1.49 0.63
N GLN A 36 -8.94 0.87 1.06
CA GLN A 36 -8.90 -0.40 1.79
C GLN A 36 -8.43 -1.54 0.88
N MET A 37 -8.97 -1.59 -0.35
CA MET A 37 -8.55 -2.58 -1.34
C MET A 37 -7.06 -2.41 -1.70
N THR A 38 -6.60 -1.17 -1.91
CA THR A 38 -5.17 -0.86 -2.15
C THR A 38 -4.30 -1.40 -1.02
N ARG A 39 -4.67 -1.16 0.24
CA ARG A 39 -3.92 -1.66 1.41
C ARG A 39 -3.86 -3.18 1.45
N ILE A 40 -4.96 -3.86 1.14
CA ILE A 40 -5.02 -5.34 1.12
C ILE A 40 -4.10 -5.90 0.02
N LEU A 41 -4.21 -5.37 -1.19
CA LEU A 41 -3.39 -5.81 -2.32
C LEU A 41 -1.90 -5.53 -2.08
N LEU A 42 -1.57 -4.35 -1.55
CA LEU A 42 -0.19 -3.99 -1.23
C LEU A 42 0.39 -4.92 -0.16
N LYS A 43 -0.37 -5.25 0.90
CA LYS A 43 0.09 -6.20 1.93
C LYS A 43 0.42 -7.57 1.34
N LYS A 44 -0.43 -8.08 0.44
CA LYS A 44 -0.20 -9.36 -0.23
C LYS A 44 1.07 -9.32 -1.09
N ALA A 45 1.19 -8.30 -1.95
CA ALA A 45 2.35 -8.15 -2.82
C ALA A 45 3.66 -7.95 -2.04
N VAL A 46 3.64 -7.23 -0.92
CA VAL A 46 4.80 -7.07 -0.04
C VAL A 46 5.19 -8.41 0.59
N ALA A 47 4.23 -9.15 1.14
CA ALA A 47 4.50 -10.45 1.75
C ALA A 47 5.06 -11.46 0.73
N GLU A 48 4.47 -11.53 -0.47
CA GLU A 48 4.99 -12.34 -1.58
C GLU A 48 6.42 -11.93 -1.94
N LYS A 49 6.71 -10.63 -1.98
CA LYS A 49 8.06 -10.13 -2.30
C LYS A 49 9.08 -10.41 -1.19
N GLU A 50 8.67 -10.35 0.06
CA GLU A 50 9.49 -10.71 1.22
C GLU A 50 9.82 -12.20 1.20
N GLU A 51 8.84 -13.05 0.90
CA GLU A 51 9.01 -14.50 0.75
C GLU A 51 9.95 -14.84 -0.41
N GLU A 52 9.77 -14.24 -1.58
CA GLU A 52 10.67 -14.39 -2.74
C GLU A 52 12.14 -14.05 -2.41
N LEU A 53 12.34 -13.06 -1.55
CA LEU A 53 13.65 -12.58 -1.14
C LEU A 53 14.19 -13.32 0.10
N GLY A 54 13.42 -14.23 0.69
CA GLY A 54 13.78 -14.93 1.92
C GLY A 54 13.97 -13.99 3.12
N LEU A 55 13.27 -12.85 3.13
CA LEU A 55 13.40 -11.86 4.19
C LEU A 55 12.73 -12.36 5.47
N PRO A 56 13.39 -12.25 6.63
CA PRO A 56 12.75 -12.54 7.90
C PRO A 56 11.63 -11.50 8.17
N PRO A 57 10.59 -11.87 8.93
CA PRO A 57 9.57 -10.91 9.32
C PRO A 57 10.20 -9.72 10.03
N LEU A 58 9.77 -8.51 9.67
CA LEU A 58 10.15 -7.29 10.40
C LEU A 58 9.67 -7.47 11.85
N LYS A 59 10.61 -7.74 12.77
CA LYS A 59 10.32 -7.69 14.20
C LYS A 59 9.71 -6.32 14.48
N GLU A 60 8.59 -6.29 15.20
CA GLU A 60 8.09 -5.05 15.79
C GLU A 60 9.28 -4.41 16.52
N ALA A 61 9.74 -3.28 16.01
CA ALA A 61 10.60 -2.41 16.80
C ALA A 61 9.75 -2.01 18.00
N MET A 62 9.99 -2.68 19.14
CA MET A 62 9.49 -2.25 20.44
C MET A 62 9.85 -0.79 20.68
#